data_AF-A0A7S3SMB6-F1
#
_entry.id   AF-A0A7S3SMB6-F1
#
_cell.length_a   1.000
_cell.length_b   1.000
_cell.length_c   1.000
_cell.angle_alpha   90.00
_cell.angle_beta   90.00
_cell.angle_gamma   90.00
#
_symmetry.space_group_name_H-M   'P 1'
#
loop_
_entity.id
_entity.type
_entity.pdbx_description
1 polymer ?
#
loop_
_entity_poly.entity_id
_entity_poly.type
_entity_poly.pdbx_seq_one_letter_code
_entity_poly.pdbx_strand_id
1 'polypeptide(L)'
;LKPFWLKRRSAARPHPAPRARVAAMQRYPGGQGASGMTRSSSFTMPPPPMINEVLSERVRVKDLLKEKKLRERSELLAKQRETAQADARARSLSASALVRSRDLPAQEGSSPAGFASRPTNPNARFKVHQRQGKHQILFGDGRAQLLTRVFLNGEWIYTT
;
A
#
# COMPACT_ATOMS: atom_id res chain seq x y z
N LEU A 1 26.55 27.10 26.97
CA LEU A 1 25.20 26.62 26.60
C LEU A 1 25.34 25.45 25.64
N LYS A 2 25.18 24.20 26.10
CA LYS A 2 25.39 22.98 25.29
C LYS A 2 24.06 22.52 24.69
N PRO A 3 23.98 22.18 23.38
CA PRO A 3 22.74 21.68 22.78
C PRO A 3 22.49 20.21 23.14
N PHE A 4 21.31 19.96 23.69
CA PHE A 4 20.81 18.67 24.15
C PHE A 4 20.18 17.92 22.96
N TRP A 5 20.97 17.06 22.31
CA TRP A 5 20.48 16.24 21.19
C TRP A 5 19.67 15.05 21.71
N LEU A 6 18.34 15.20 21.69
CA LEU A 6 17.40 14.15 22.05
C LEU A 6 17.40 13.05 20.99
N LYS A 7 18.13 11.96 21.28
CA LYS A 7 18.24 10.76 20.45
C LYS A 7 16.89 10.00 20.48
N ARG A 8 15.96 10.37 19.59
CA ARG A 8 14.72 9.60 19.38
C ARG A 8 15.07 8.24 18.80
N ARG A 9 15.12 7.22 19.66
CA ARG A 9 15.17 5.81 19.26
C ARG A 9 13.86 5.47 18.54
N SER A 10 13.92 5.26 17.23
CA SER A 10 12.81 4.70 16.48
C SER A 10 12.65 3.24 16.92
N ALA A 11 11.59 2.97 17.67
CA ALA A 11 11.17 1.60 17.93
C ALA A 11 10.68 1.00 16.60
N ALA A 12 11.51 0.15 16.01
CA ALA A 12 11.17 -0.65 14.84
C ALA A 12 9.91 -1.46 15.17
N ARG A 13 8.80 -1.16 14.50
CA ARG A 13 7.58 -1.94 14.63
C ARG A 13 7.82 -3.31 14.00
N PRO A 14 7.61 -4.42 14.72
CA PRO A 14 7.76 -5.76 14.16
C PRO A 14 6.75 -5.94 13.02
N HIS A 15 7.23 -6.35 11.86
CA HIS A 15 6.38 -6.72 10.73
C HIS A 15 5.51 -7.92 11.12
N PRO A 16 4.20 -7.90 10.84
CA PRO A 16 3.36 -9.07 11.05
C PRO A 16 3.82 -10.18 10.09
N ALA A 17 4.18 -11.33 10.67
CA ALA A 17 4.57 -12.52 9.91
C ALA A 17 3.45 -12.94 8.94
N PRO A 18 3.79 -13.45 7.74
CA PRO A 18 2.82 -13.95 6.79
C PRO A 18 2.11 -15.17 7.39
N ARG A 19 0.80 -15.07 7.61
CA ARG A 19 -0.04 -16.21 7.98
C ARG A 19 -0.07 -17.19 6.81
N ALA A 20 0.60 -18.32 6.97
CA ALA A 20 0.49 -19.46 6.07
C ALA A 20 -0.98 -19.87 5.96
N ARG A 21 -1.57 -19.69 4.78
CA ARG A 21 -2.88 -20.25 4.44
C ARG A 21 -2.71 -21.76 4.32
N VAL A 22 -3.05 -22.50 5.37
CA VAL A 22 -3.24 -23.94 5.28
C VAL A 22 -4.49 -24.16 4.45
N ALA A 23 -4.30 -24.51 3.18
CA ALA A 23 -5.36 -25.01 2.33
C ALA A 23 -5.76 -26.39 2.86
N ALA A 24 -6.84 -26.44 3.65
CA ALA A 24 -7.47 -27.69 4.04
C ALA A 24 -8.11 -28.32 2.80
N MET A 25 -7.33 -29.14 2.11
CA MET A 25 -7.79 -30.06 1.07
C MET A 25 -8.74 -31.07 1.73
N GLN A 26 -10.04 -30.79 1.70
CA GLN A 26 -11.07 -31.77 2.04
C GLN A 26 -11.02 -32.87 0.98
N ARG A 27 -10.41 -33.99 1.34
CA ARG A 27 -10.53 -35.25 0.61
C ARG A 27 -11.97 -35.73 0.81
N TYR A 28 -12.77 -35.67 -0.24
CA TYR A 28 -14.03 -36.40 -0.29
C TYR A 28 -13.70 -37.90 -0.40
N PRO A 29 -14.10 -38.74 0.56
CA PRO A 29 -14.06 -40.18 0.35
C PRO A 29 -15.12 -40.55 -0.68
N GLY A 30 -14.64 -41.01 -1.84
CA GLY A 30 -15.48 -41.61 -2.86
C GLY A 30 -16.08 -42.93 -2.37
N GLY A 31 -17.38 -43.07 -2.62
CA GLY A 31 -18.01 -44.26 -3.17
C GLY A 31 -17.95 -45.57 -2.36
N GLN A 32 -19.14 -46.01 -1.93
CA GLN A 32 -19.73 -47.33 -2.17
C GLN A 32 -21.13 -47.26 -1.53
N GLY A 33 -22.22 -47.32 -2.29
CA GLY A 33 -22.68 -48.57 -2.89
C GLY A 33 -23.59 -49.27 -1.89
N ALA A 34 -24.86 -48.88 -1.82
CA ALA A 34 -25.92 -49.63 -1.14
C ALA A 34 -27.28 -49.26 -1.73
N SER A 35 -27.65 -49.93 -2.82
CA SER A 35 -29.04 -50.12 -3.21
C SER A 35 -29.74 -50.89 -2.10
N GLY A 36 -30.58 -50.22 -1.33
CA GLY A 36 -31.28 -50.84 -0.20
C GLY A 36 -32.53 -50.08 0.19
N MET A 37 -33.66 -50.55 -0.31
CA MET A 37 -35.00 -50.43 0.28
C MET A 37 -35.55 -49.01 0.45
N THR A 38 -36.42 -48.65 -0.50
CA THR A 38 -37.47 -47.65 -0.37
C THR A 38 -38.40 -47.98 0.80
N ARG A 39 -37.99 -47.63 2.03
CA ARG A 39 -38.95 -47.31 3.08
C ARG A 39 -39.30 -45.84 2.87
N SER A 40 -40.56 -45.56 2.58
CA SER A 40 -41.11 -44.21 2.59
C SER A 40 -41.03 -43.67 4.03
N SER A 41 -39.85 -43.23 4.45
CA SER A 41 -39.72 -42.39 5.62
C SER A 41 -40.40 -41.09 5.24
N SER A 42 -41.57 -40.84 5.82
CA SER A 42 -42.15 -39.50 5.84
C SER A 42 -41.05 -38.56 6.31
N PHE A 43 -40.47 -37.79 5.38
CA PHE A 43 -39.44 -36.82 5.65
C PHE A 43 -40.13 -35.67 6.38
N THR A 44 -40.34 -35.86 7.69
CA THR A 44 -40.94 -34.84 8.54
C THR A 44 -39.89 -33.75 8.67
N MET A 45 -40.02 -32.73 7.83
CA MET A 45 -39.16 -31.56 7.89
C MET A 45 -39.18 -31.04 9.33
N PRO A 46 -38.02 -30.76 9.94
CA PRO A 46 -38.00 -30.16 11.27
C PRO A 46 -38.80 -28.86 11.20
N PRO A 47 -39.64 -28.57 12.21
CA PRO A 47 -40.40 -27.34 12.24
C PRO A 47 -39.42 -26.15 12.12
N PRO A 48 -39.76 -25.12 11.33
CA PRO A 48 -38.89 -23.98 11.16
C PRO A 48 -38.59 -23.36 12.54
N PRO A 49 -37.33 -22.95 12.79
CA PRO A 49 -37.00 -22.32 14.06
C PRO A 49 -37.87 -21.08 14.25
N MET A 50 -38.54 -20.98 15.40
CA MET A 50 -39.30 -19.78 15.74
C MET A 50 -38.31 -18.62 15.91
N ILE A 51 -38.30 -17.72 14.93
CA ILE A 51 -37.43 -16.55 14.96
C ILE A 51 -38.06 -15.51 15.89
N ASN A 52 -37.32 -15.11 16.91
CA ASN A 52 -37.74 -14.01 17.77
C ASN A 52 -37.50 -12.67 17.04
N GLU A 53 -38.56 -12.14 16.43
CA GLU A 53 -38.53 -10.91 15.62
C GLU A 53 -37.94 -9.71 16.37
N VAL A 54 -38.19 -9.62 17.69
CA VAL A 54 -37.68 -8.52 18.53
C VAL A 54 -36.15 -8.59 18.66
N LEU A 55 -35.58 -9.79 18.76
CA LEU A 55 -34.13 -9.96 18.84
C LEU A 55 -33.47 -9.69 17.49
N SER A 56 -34.06 -10.14 16.38
CA SER A 56 -33.53 -9.85 15.04
C SER A 56 -33.54 -8.36 14.73
N GLU A 57 -34.59 -7.63 15.09
CA GLU A 57 -34.66 -6.19 14.87
C GLU A 57 -33.65 -5.42 15.72
N ARG A 58 -33.39 -5.85 16.97
CA ARG A 58 -32.32 -5.26 17.79
C ARG A 58 -30.93 -5.43 17.18
N VAL A 59 -30.64 -6.60 16.60
CA VAL A 59 -29.37 -6.85 15.90
C VAL A 59 -29.28 -5.98 14.65
N ARG A 60 -30.35 -5.96 13.85
CA ARG A 60 -30.44 -5.13 12.64
C ARG A 60 -30.17 -3.65 12.91
N VAL A 61 -30.81 -3.08 13.94
CA VAL A 61 -30.61 -1.68 14.33
C VAL A 61 -29.17 -1.42 14.78
N LYS A 62 -28.54 -2.34 15.53
CA LYS A 62 -27.14 -2.21 15.94
C LYS A 62 -26.20 -2.18 14.74
N ASP A 63 -26.44 -3.03 13.74
CA ASP A 63 -25.63 -3.08 12.53
C ASP A 63 -25.80 -1.81 11.69
N LEU A 64 -27.03 -1.31 11.54
CA LEU A 64 -27.30 -0.02 10.87
C LEU A 64 -26.56 1.14 11.55
N LEU A 65 -26.57 1.20 12.88
CA LEU A 65 -25.84 2.25 13.63
C LEU A 65 -24.33 2.12 13.47
N LYS A 66 -23.79 0.89 13.43
CA LYS A 66 -22.37 0.63 13.20
C LYS A 66 -21.95 1.04 11.79
N GLU A 67 -22.76 0.71 10.79
CA GLU A 67 -22.53 1.10 9.39
C GLU A 67 -22.56 2.63 9.24
N LYS A 68 -23.54 3.31 9.85
CA LYS A 68 -23.63 4.77 9.84
C LYS A 68 -22.35 5.41 10.40
N LYS A 69 -21.85 4.93 11.54
CA LYS A 69 -20.59 5.40 12.14
C LYS A 69 -19.37 5.17 11.24
N LEU A 70 -19.31 4.02 10.57
CA LEU A 70 -18.22 3.72 9.63
C LEU A 70 -18.27 4.64 8.40
N ARG A 71 -19.47 4.92 7.88
CA ARG A 71 -19.67 5.85 6.76
C ARG A 71 -19.19 7.25 7.14
N GLU A 72 -19.66 7.81 8.26
CA GLU A 72 -19.24 9.13 8.76
C GLU A 72 -17.72 9.23 8.92
N ARG A 73 -17.08 8.20 9.49
CA ARG A 73 -15.62 8.15 9.63
C ARG A 73 -14.91 8.09 8.28
N SER A 74 -15.44 7.33 7.33
CA SER A 74 -14.86 7.20 6.00
C SER A 74 -14.93 8.52 5.21
N GLU A 75 -16.03 9.24 5.33
CA GLU A 75 -16.23 10.56 4.70
C GLU A 75 -15.26 11.59 5.28
N LEU A 76 -15.07 11.59 6.60
CA LEU A 76 -14.13 12.48 7.27
C LEU A 76 -12.69 12.23 6.77
N LEU A 77 -12.27 10.96 6.69
CA LEU A 77 -10.95 10.61 6.17
C LEU A 77 -10.78 10.95 4.69
N ALA A 78 -11.84 10.79 3.88
CA ALA A 78 -11.82 11.18 2.47
C ALA A 78 -11.61 12.70 2.33
N LYS A 79 -12.36 13.51 3.08
CA LYS A 79 -12.19 14.97 3.12
C LYS A 79 -10.78 15.36 3.54
N GLN A 80 -10.22 14.71 4.57
CA GLN A 80 -8.83 14.98 4.99
C GLN A 80 -7.79 14.62 3.92
N ARG A 81 -8.02 13.53 3.16
CA ARG A 81 -7.13 13.18 2.05
C ARG A 81 -7.22 14.19 0.92
N GLU A 82 -8.42 14.66 0.61
CA GLU A 82 -8.65 15.65 -0.43
C GLU A 82 -7.98 16.99 -0.08
N THR A 83 -8.14 17.48 1.15
CA THR A 83 -7.46 18.71 1.60
C THR A 83 -5.94 18.55 1.59
N ALA A 84 -5.41 17.43 2.08
CA ALA A 84 -3.98 17.16 2.05
C ALA A 84 -3.43 17.07 0.61
N GLN A 85 -4.19 16.51 -0.33
CA GLN A 85 -3.82 16.48 -1.75
C GLN A 85 -3.87 17.86 -2.39
N ALA A 86 -4.88 18.68 -2.08
CA ALA A 86 -4.97 20.05 -2.55
C ALA A 86 -3.77 20.89 -2.05
N ASP A 87 -3.42 20.78 -0.78
CA ASP A 87 -2.25 21.44 -0.19
C ASP A 87 -0.94 20.98 -0.84
N ALA A 88 -0.79 19.68 -1.08
CA ALA A 88 0.38 19.13 -1.76
C ALA A 88 0.51 19.68 -3.19
N ARG A 89 -0.61 19.78 -3.93
CA ARG A 89 -0.63 20.39 -5.27
C ARG A 89 -0.26 21.88 -5.20
N ALA A 90 -0.83 22.64 -4.27
CA ALA A 90 -0.52 24.06 -4.09
C ALA A 90 0.97 24.28 -3.79
N ARG A 91 1.56 23.49 -2.88
CA ARG A 91 3.00 23.53 -2.58
C ARG A 91 3.87 23.14 -3.77
N SER A 92 3.44 22.17 -4.59
CA SER A 92 4.20 21.78 -5.78
C SER A 92 4.21 22.89 -6.84
N LEU A 93 3.11 23.61 -7.01
CA LEU A 93 3.01 24.75 -7.92
C LEU A 93 3.90 25.91 -7.44
N SER A 94 3.85 26.27 -6.16
CA SER A 94 4.71 27.33 -5.62
C SER A 94 6.20 26.98 -5.67
N ALA A 95 6.56 25.74 -5.38
CA ALA A 95 7.94 25.26 -5.54
C ALA A 95 8.41 25.33 -7.01
N SER A 96 7.55 24.96 -7.96
CA SER A 96 7.87 25.02 -9.39
C SER A 96 8.02 26.45 -9.92
N ALA A 97 7.29 27.41 -9.35
CA ALA A 97 7.40 28.83 -9.70
C ALA A 97 8.75 29.44 -9.25
N LEU A 98 9.24 29.06 -8.07
CA LEU A 98 10.54 29.51 -7.53
C LEU A 98 11.74 28.93 -8.29
N VAL A 99 11.61 27.73 -8.86
CA VAL A 99 12.68 27.14 -9.70
C VAL A 99 12.81 27.89 -11.02
N ARG A 100 11.70 28.36 -11.62
CA ARG A 100 11.75 29.10 -12.89
C ARG A 100 12.31 30.52 -12.76
N SER A 101 12.21 31.16 -11.60
CA SER A 101 12.77 32.51 -11.40
C SER A 101 14.26 32.52 -11.06
N ARG A 102 14.88 31.36 -10.80
CA ARG A 102 16.31 31.27 -10.46
C ARG A 102 17.23 31.01 -11.67
N ASP A 103 16.67 30.61 -12.81
CA ASP A 103 17.41 30.24 -14.01
C ASP A 103 17.28 31.28 -15.15
N LEU A 104 17.47 32.56 -14.85
CA LEU A 104 17.83 33.56 -15.87
C LEU A 104 19.30 33.99 -15.69
N PRO A 105 20.26 33.30 -16.30
CA PRO A 105 21.55 33.89 -16.59
C PRO A 105 21.48 34.62 -17.93
N ALA A 106 21.40 35.95 -17.86
CA ALA A 106 21.95 36.78 -18.92
C ALA A 106 23.48 36.71 -18.81
N GLN A 107 24.14 35.96 -19.68
CA GLN A 107 25.45 36.33 -20.24
C GLN A 107 26.00 35.26 -21.17
N GLU A 108 26.37 35.73 -22.36
CA GLU A 108 27.29 35.10 -23.29
C GLU A 108 28.63 34.76 -22.62
N GLY A 109 29.25 33.66 -23.05
CA GLY A 109 30.70 33.48 -22.93
C GLY A 109 31.18 32.37 -22.01
N SER A 110 31.77 31.35 -22.65
CA SER A 110 32.76 30.41 -22.11
C SER A 110 32.30 29.32 -21.14
N SER A 111 32.51 28.07 -21.56
CA SER A 111 32.51 26.89 -20.70
C SER A 111 33.74 26.91 -19.79
N PRO A 112 33.63 26.44 -18.53
CA PRO A 112 34.32 25.18 -18.25
C PRO A 112 33.58 24.24 -17.27
N ALA A 113 33.86 22.94 -17.44
CA ALA A 113 33.80 21.85 -16.48
C ALA A 113 33.15 22.14 -15.10
N GLY A 114 31.95 21.60 -14.85
CA GLY A 114 31.39 21.57 -13.49
C GLY A 114 29.88 21.40 -13.37
N PHE A 115 29.12 21.53 -14.47
CA PHE A 115 27.67 21.31 -14.41
C PHE A 115 27.35 19.82 -14.44
N ALA A 116 26.94 19.33 -13.27
CA ALA A 116 26.36 18.02 -13.01
C ALA A 116 25.63 17.46 -14.24
N SER A 117 26.34 16.58 -14.95
CA SER A 117 25.78 15.64 -15.91
C SER A 117 24.53 15.05 -15.27
N ARG A 118 23.35 15.46 -15.80
CA ARG A 118 22.07 14.84 -15.43
C ARG A 118 22.29 13.33 -15.45
N PRO A 119 21.90 12.59 -14.40
CA PRO A 119 22.27 11.19 -14.30
C PRO A 119 21.72 10.45 -15.51
N THR A 120 22.65 10.08 -16.39
CA THR A 120 22.46 9.21 -17.53
C THR A 120 22.03 7.87 -16.94
N ASN A 121 20.72 7.65 -16.82
CA ASN A 121 20.07 6.43 -16.32
C ASN A 121 20.62 5.94 -14.94
N PRO A 122 19.85 6.02 -13.83
CA PRO A 122 20.34 5.56 -12.52
C PRO A 122 20.70 4.07 -12.49
N ASN A 123 20.22 3.28 -13.46
CA ASN A 123 20.55 1.87 -13.63
C ASN A 123 21.86 1.63 -14.39
N ALA A 124 22.57 2.66 -14.85
CA ALA A 124 23.76 2.53 -15.71
C ALA A 124 24.89 1.73 -15.06
N ARG A 125 24.96 1.68 -13.72
CA ARG A 125 25.96 0.90 -12.98
C ARG A 125 25.73 -0.62 -12.95
N PHE A 126 24.52 -1.09 -13.27
CA PHE A 126 24.17 -2.52 -13.23
C PHE A 126 24.30 -3.17 -14.62
N LYS A 127 24.45 -4.50 -14.72
CA LYS A 127 24.51 -5.19 -16.03
C LYS A 127 23.14 -5.14 -16.72
N VAL A 128 23.09 -5.12 -18.06
CA VAL A 128 21.85 -4.94 -18.84
C VAL A 128 20.75 -5.95 -18.45
N HIS A 129 21.10 -7.22 -18.22
CA HIS A 129 20.13 -8.27 -17.82
C HIS A 129 19.56 -8.10 -16.40
N GLN A 130 20.20 -7.30 -15.55
CA GLN A 130 19.70 -6.98 -14.20
C GLN A 130 18.76 -5.77 -14.21
N ARG A 131 18.72 -4.99 -15.29
CA ARG A 131 17.94 -3.77 -15.39
C ARG A 131 16.51 -4.12 -15.80
N GLN A 132 15.56 -3.94 -14.90
CA GLN A 132 14.14 -4.00 -15.21
C GLN A 132 13.59 -2.58 -15.19
N GLY A 133 13.22 -2.05 -16.35
CA GLY A 133 12.78 -0.65 -16.49
C GLY A 133 13.82 0.39 -16.04
N LYS A 134 13.34 1.54 -15.56
CA LYS A 134 14.18 2.72 -15.22
C LYS A 134 14.73 2.72 -13.79
N HIS A 135 14.07 2.03 -12.86
CA HIS A 135 14.37 2.11 -11.42
C HIS A 135 14.34 0.76 -10.70
N GLN A 136 14.14 -0.35 -11.40
CA GLN A 136 14.10 -1.68 -10.77
C GLN A 136 15.33 -2.50 -11.18
N ILE A 137 15.87 -3.21 -10.20
CA ILE A 137 17.05 -4.07 -10.34
C ILE A 137 16.63 -5.48 -9.95
N LEU A 138 16.90 -6.46 -10.82
CA LEU A 138 16.67 -7.88 -10.56
C LEU A 138 18.00 -8.56 -10.20
N PHE A 139 18.01 -9.28 -9.08
CA PHE A 139 19.13 -10.11 -8.64
C PHE A 139 18.93 -11.54 -9.12
N GLY A 140 20.03 -12.29 -9.25
CA GLY A 140 20.02 -13.67 -9.74
C GLY A 140 19.27 -14.66 -8.83
N ASP A 141 18.91 -14.26 -7.62
CA ASP A 141 18.09 -15.02 -6.66
C ASP A 141 16.57 -14.81 -6.88
N GLY A 142 16.18 -14.06 -7.91
CA GLY A 142 14.79 -13.71 -8.22
C GLY A 142 14.23 -12.55 -7.38
N ARG A 143 15.03 -11.92 -6.52
CA ARG A 143 14.61 -10.73 -5.77
C ARG A 143 14.75 -9.48 -6.62
N ALA A 144 13.84 -8.52 -6.43
CA ALA A 144 13.91 -7.21 -7.06
C ALA A 144 14.08 -6.11 -6.00
N GLN A 145 14.95 -5.14 -6.26
CA GLN A 145 15.04 -3.90 -5.49
C GLN A 145 14.62 -2.70 -6.33
N LEU A 146 13.97 -1.74 -5.67
CA LEU A 146 13.53 -0.49 -6.27
C LEU A 146 14.48 0.63 -5.86
N LEU A 147 15.07 1.30 -6.84
CA LEU A 147 15.85 2.51 -6.63
C LEU A 147 14.92 3.66 -6.29
N THR A 148 14.98 4.07 -5.02
CA THR A 148 14.23 5.20 -4.50
C THR A 148 15.09 6.45 -4.56
N ARG A 149 14.50 7.57 -5.00
CA ARG A 149 15.19 8.85 -5.11
C ARG A 149 15.06 9.62 -3.79
N VAL A 150 16.18 10.02 -3.18
CA VAL A 150 16.26 10.73 -1.90
C VAL A 150 17.07 12.01 -2.07
N PHE A 151 16.71 13.08 -1.34
CA PHE A 151 17.43 14.35 -1.36
C PHE A 151 18.37 14.43 -0.16
N LEU A 152 19.68 14.44 -0.40
CA LEU A 152 20.73 14.45 0.62
C LEU A 152 21.79 15.48 0.24
N ASN A 153 22.22 16.30 1.20
CA ASN A 153 23.29 17.30 1.03
C ASN A 153 23.08 18.27 -0.16
N GLY A 154 21.84 18.63 -0.46
CA GLY A 154 21.52 19.52 -1.59
C GLY A 154 21.44 18.82 -2.95
N GLU A 155 21.65 17.50 -3.00
CA GLU A 155 21.65 16.71 -4.22
C GLU A 155 20.60 15.59 -4.21
N TRP A 156 20.11 15.23 -5.39
CA TRP A 156 19.20 14.09 -5.55
C TRP A 156 19.97 12.82 -5.84
N ILE A 157 19.93 11.86 -4.91
CA ILE A 157 20.68 10.60 -4.99
C ILE A 157 19.68 9.43 -5.10
N TYR A 158 20.02 8.40 -5.89
CA TYR A 158 19.25 7.15 -5.93
C TYR A 158 19.85 6.12 -4.97
N THR A 159 19.03 5.59 -4.04
CA THR A 159 19.39 4.53 -3.09
C THR A 159 18.54 3.29 -3.31
N THR A 160 19.11 2.12 -3.02
CA THR A 160 18.39 0.84 -2.88
C THR A 160 17.98 0.61 -1.43
#